data_AF-A0A9P1M819-F1
#
_entry.id   AF-A0A9P1M819-F1
#
_cell.length_a   1.000
_cell.length_b   1.000
_cell.length_c   1.000
_cell.angle_alpha   90.00
_cell.angle_beta   90.00
_cell.angle_gamma   90.00
#
_symmetry.space_group_name_H-M   'P 1'
#
loop_
_entity.id
_entity.type
_entity.pdbx_description
1 polymer ?
#
loop_
_entity_poly.entity_id
_entity_poly.type
_entity_poly.pdbx_seq_one_letter_code
_entity_poly.pdbx_strand_id
1 'polypeptide(L)'
;MKTADAVRKAAKDAGRVEPNVLVLEMDVCDRSSVEAAAKRVEEEWGQLDILVNNAGHMAEFASLLDVDEEDYMRAWDVNYWGVFRTTKAFLPLMLKGGDKTIVNLSSVAAHYAGVGGGAYHVSKFALARFTECVQDEYGAQRREFLGGRWLSCRWDLPRLLEMEDEIVAKDLLKFKCTGLWNLEA
;
A
#
# COMPACT_ATOMS: atom_id res chain seq x y z
N MET A 1 -4.76 -9.13 16.57
CA MET A 1 -3.92 -10.14 17.26
C MET A 1 -3.25 -11.11 16.28
N LYS A 2 -3.98 -11.80 15.40
CA LYS A 2 -3.41 -12.78 14.44
C LYS A 2 -2.26 -12.25 13.55
N THR A 3 -2.30 -10.98 13.15
CA THR A 3 -1.28 -10.38 12.26
C THR A 3 0.07 -10.18 12.94
N ALA A 4 0.10 -9.81 14.23
CA ALA A 4 1.36 -9.60 14.94
C ALA A 4 2.12 -10.91 15.13
N ASP A 5 1.41 -11.98 15.46
CA ASP A 5 2.00 -13.31 15.60
C ASP A 5 2.52 -13.83 14.25
N ALA A 6 1.81 -13.54 13.16
CA ALA A 6 2.27 -13.87 11.81
C ALA A 6 3.57 -13.13 11.43
N VAL A 7 3.68 -11.84 11.77
CA VAL A 7 4.90 -11.04 11.54
C VAL A 7 6.09 -11.60 12.32
N ARG A 8 5.91 -11.90 13.62
CA ARG A 8 6.95 -12.51 14.45
C ARG A 8 7.37 -13.88 13.94
N LYS A 9 6.39 -14.71 13.57
CA LYS A 9 6.65 -16.03 12.97
C LYS A 9 7.42 -15.91 11.67
N ALA A 10 7.03 -15.01 10.77
CA ALA A 10 7.75 -14.79 9.51
C ALA A 10 9.20 -14.36 9.75
N ALA A 11 9.47 -13.50 10.74
CA ALA A 11 10.82 -13.13 11.11
C ALA A 11 11.63 -14.34 11.61
N LYS A 12 11.04 -15.16 12.48
CA LYS A 12 11.66 -16.40 12.99
C LYS A 12 11.97 -17.40 11.87
N ASP A 13 10.99 -17.67 11.02
CA ASP A 13 11.13 -18.62 9.90
C ASP A 13 12.21 -18.14 8.90
N ALA A 14 12.40 -16.83 8.77
CA ALA A 14 13.44 -16.22 7.95
C ALA A 14 14.82 -16.07 8.63
N GLY A 15 14.98 -16.53 9.89
CA GLY A 15 16.21 -16.39 10.67
C GLY A 15 16.58 -14.94 11.00
N ARG A 16 15.58 -14.06 11.12
CA ARG A 16 15.73 -12.64 11.45
C ARG A 16 15.44 -12.39 12.93
N VAL A 17 15.96 -11.28 13.46
CA VAL A 17 15.60 -10.78 14.79
C VAL A 17 14.09 -10.51 14.82
N GLU A 18 13.44 -10.87 15.91
CA GLU A 18 12.02 -10.59 16.10
C GLU A 18 11.77 -9.07 16.09
N PRO A 19 10.83 -8.58 15.28
CA PRO A 19 10.55 -7.15 15.21
C PRO A 19 9.74 -6.67 16.42
N ASN A 20 9.94 -5.42 16.80
CA ASN A 20 9.00 -4.72 17.69
C ASN A 20 7.71 -4.44 16.91
N VAL A 21 6.58 -4.95 17.41
CA VAL A 21 5.28 -4.82 16.74
C VAL A 21 4.33 -3.99 17.60
N LEU A 22 3.93 -2.82 17.09
CA LEU A 22 2.82 -2.04 17.61
C LEU A 22 1.54 -2.42 16.84
N VAL A 23 0.51 -2.86 17.56
CA VAL A 23 -0.80 -3.18 16.98
C VAL A 23 -1.76 -2.03 17.28
N LEU A 24 -2.35 -1.47 16.23
CA LEU A 24 -3.33 -0.40 16.31
C LEU A 24 -4.62 -0.84 15.65
N GLU A 25 -5.75 -0.57 16.31
CA GLU A 25 -7.06 -0.63 15.68
C GLU A 25 -7.27 0.70 14.96
N MET A 26 -7.50 0.63 13.65
CA MET A 26 -7.64 1.80 12.79
C MET A 26 -8.66 1.51 11.69
N ASP A 27 -9.69 2.33 11.61
CA ASP A 27 -10.61 2.36 10.48
C ASP A 27 -10.19 3.49 9.53
N VAL A 28 -9.85 3.14 8.29
CA VAL A 28 -9.41 4.10 7.27
C VAL A 28 -10.54 5.02 6.77
N CYS A 29 -11.80 4.62 7.00
CA CYS A 29 -12.97 5.44 6.70
C CYS A 29 -13.19 6.55 7.75
N ASP A 30 -12.71 6.35 8.98
CA ASP A 30 -12.81 7.32 10.07
C ASP A 30 -11.53 8.16 10.20
N ARG A 31 -11.65 9.45 9.87
CA ARG A 31 -10.57 10.42 10.01
C ARG A 31 -9.97 10.46 11.42
N SER A 32 -10.80 10.44 12.45
CA SER A 32 -10.34 10.53 13.84
C SER A 32 -9.58 9.28 14.26
N SER A 33 -10.02 8.10 13.79
CA SER A 33 -9.33 6.82 13.97
C SER A 33 -7.92 6.85 13.35
N VAL A 34 -7.80 7.33 12.11
CA VAL A 34 -6.52 7.47 11.40
C VAL A 34 -5.58 8.46 12.10
N GLU A 35 -6.09 9.63 12.49
CA GLU A 35 -5.30 10.65 13.21
C GLU A 35 -4.81 10.13 14.56
N ALA A 36 -5.64 9.39 15.29
CA ALA A 36 -5.24 8.74 16.54
C ALA A 36 -4.14 7.70 16.32
N ALA A 37 -4.23 6.88 15.27
CA ALA A 37 -3.20 5.90 14.93
C ALA A 37 -1.86 6.58 14.58
N ALA A 38 -1.88 7.65 13.77
CA ALA A 38 -0.69 8.42 13.44
C ALA A 38 -0.02 9.00 14.70
N LYS A 39 -0.81 9.58 15.61
CA LYS A 39 -0.30 10.07 16.89
C LYS A 39 0.34 8.97 17.74
N ARG A 40 -0.26 7.78 17.81
CA ARG A 40 0.32 6.64 18.54
C ARG A 40 1.66 6.18 17.95
N VAL A 41 1.80 6.20 16.63
CA VAL A 41 3.08 5.90 15.96
C VAL A 41 4.12 6.97 16.24
N GLU A 42 3.73 8.24 16.27
CA GLU A 42 4.61 9.34 16.67
C GLU A 42 5.14 9.18 18.10
N GLU A 43 4.27 8.86 19.04
CA GLU A 43 4.63 8.65 20.45
C GLU A 43 5.59 7.45 20.63
N GLU A 44 5.37 6.36 19.89
CA GLU A 44 6.17 5.14 20.02
C GLU A 44 7.51 5.21 19.28
N TRP A 45 7.52 5.74 18.05
CA TRP A 45 8.68 5.65 17.15
C TRP A 45 9.20 7.00 16.65
N GLY A 46 8.46 8.09 16.81
CA GLY A 46 8.87 9.45 16.43
C GLY A 46 8.92 9.76 14.93
N GLN A 47 9.09 8.74 14.09
CA GLN A 47 9.20 8.84 12.62
C GLN A 47 8.55 7.63 11.93
N LEU A 48 8.31 7.75 10.62
CA LEU A 48 7.85 6.64 9.78
C LEU A 48 8.64 6.60 8.47
N ASP A 49 9.24 5.45 8.14
CA ASP A 49 10.04 5.32 6.91
C ASP A 49 9.22 4.78 5.73
N ILE A 50 8.33 3.83 6.00
CA ILE A 50 7.55 3.12 4.98
C ILE A 50 6.08 3.12 5.38
N LEU A 51 5.22 3.60 4.48
CA LEU A 51 3.76 3.50 4.61
C LEU A 51 3.21 2.55 3.55
N VAL A 52 2.46 1.53 3.96
CA VAL A 52 1.82 0.58 3.04
C VAL A 52 0.31 0.71 3.16
N ASN A 53 -0.32 1.35 2.17
CA ASN A 53 -1.76 1.46 2.07
C ASN A 53 -2.33 0.21 1.38
N ASN A 54 -2.65 -0.80 2.20
CA ASN A 54 -3.14 -2.11 1.75
C ASN A 54 -4.66 -2.29 1.89
N ALA A 55 -5.31 -1.58 2.81
CA ALA A 55 -6.75 -1.75 3.04
C ALA A 55 -7.53 -1.56 1.73
N GLY A 56 -8.49 -2.45 1.48
CA GLY A 56 -9.26 -2.43 0.25
C GLY A 56 -10.62 -3.09 0.39
N HIS A 57 -11.58 -2.60 -0.38
CA HIS A 57 -12.94 -3.11 -0.46
C HIS A 57 -13.29 -3.39 -1.92
N MET A 58 -13.73 -4.61 -2.20
CA MET A 58 -14.26 -5.00 -3.50
C MET A 58 -15.78 -4.89 -3.40
N ALA A 59 -16.37 -3.93 -4.13
CA ALA A 59 -17.82 -3.86 -4.23
C ALA A 59 -18.37 -5.09 -4.97
N GLU A 60 -19.63 -5.41 -4.75
CA GLU A 60 -20.35 -6.38 -5.55
C GLU A 60 -20.36 -5.98 -7.03
N PHE A 61 -20.23 -6.97 -7.92
CA PHE A 61 -20.32 -6.75 -9.35
C PHE A 61 -21.79 -6.68 -9.75
N ALA A 62 -22.25 -5.49 -10.12
CA ALA A 62 -23.63 -5.26 -10.52
C ALA A 62 -23.70 -4.26 -11.67
N SER A 63 -24.75 -4.35 -12.50
CA SER A 63 -24.99 -3.36 -13.55
C SER A 63 -25.16 -1.96 -12.94
N LEU A 64 -24.93 -0.89 -13.70
CA LEU A 64 -25.14 0.47 -13.18
C LEU A 64 -26.59 0.74 -12.74
N LEU A 65 -27.56 -0.04 -13.22
CA LEU A 65 -28.96 0.08 -12.82
C LEU A 65 -29.27 -0.66 -11.50
N ASP A 66 -28.49 -1.68 -11.18
CA ASP A 66 -28.76 -2.60 -10.07
C ASP A 66 -27.75 -2.48 -8.92
N VAL A 67 -26.72 -1.65 -9.09
CA VAL A 67 -25.65 -1.51 -8.11
C VAL A 67 -26.17 -0.88 -6.82
N ASP A 68 -25.75 -1.43 -5.69
CA ASP A 68 -25.96 -0.81 -4.39
C ASP A 68 -25.06 0.42 -4.26
N GLU A 69 -25.68 1.59 -4.14
CA GLU A 69 -24.98 2.86 -3.98
C GLU A 69 -24.16 2.91 -2.69
N GLU A 70 -24.61 2.26 -1.61
CA GLU A 70 -23.88 2.25 -0.34
C GLU A 70 -22.57 1.45 -0.47
N ASP A 71 -22.63 0.27 -1.09
CA ASP A 71 -21.45 -0.56 -1.34
C ASP A 71 -20.50 0.07 -2.36
N TYR A 72 -21.06 0.74 -3.38
CA TYR A 72 -20.29 1.53 -4.35
C TYR A 72 -19.50 2.63 -3.62
N MET A 73 -20.17 3.40 -2.77
CA MET A 73 -19.55 4.49 -2.01
C MET A 73 -18.56 3.96 -0.99
N ARG A 74 -18.81 2.80 -0.39
CA ARG A 74 -17.86 2.13 0.51
C ARG A 74 -16.57 1.75 -0.21
N ALA A 75 -16.63 1.24 -1.44
CA ALA A 75 -15.43 0.95 -2.23
C ALA A 75 -14.61 2.22 -2.47
N TRP A 76 -15.27 3.32 -2.81
CA TRP A 76 -14.62 4.61 -2.98
C TRP A 76 -13.98 5.11 -1.68
N ASP A 77 -14.72 5.00 -0.57
CA ASP A 77 -14.28 5.51 0.72
C ASP A 77 -13.08 4.74 1.27
N VAL A 78 -13.06 3.40 1.15
CA VAL A 78 -11.92 2.58 1.58
C VAL A 78 -10.73 2.71 0.63
N ASN A 79 -10.95 2.51 -0.68
CA ASN A 79 -9.85 2.33 -1.64
C ASN A 79 -9.15 3.63 -2.03
N TYR A 80 -9.86 4.76 -1.98
CA TYR A 80 -9.31 6.07 -2.35
C TYR A 80 -9.24 7.01 -1.15
N TRP A 81 -10.38 7.36 -0.54
CA TRP A 81 -10.39 8.32 0.55
C TRP A 81 -9.63 7.82 1.79
N GLY A 82 -9.70 6.53 2.09
CA GLY A 82 -8.96 5.92 3.19
C GLY A 82 -7.45 6.01 2.98
N VAL A 83 -7.00 5.79 1.74
CA VAL A 83 -5.58 5.99 1.38
C VAL A 83 -5.19 7.46 1.48
N PHE A 84 -6.03 8.37 1.02
CA PHE A 84 -5.79 9.81 1.14
C PHE A 84 -5.67 10.23 2.61
N ARG A 85 -6.63 9.85 3.47
CA ARG A 85 -6.64 10.17 4.91
C ARG A 85 -5.39 9.64 5.60
N THR A 86 -5.07 8.37 5.34
CA THR A 86 -3.89 7.70 5.92
C THR A 86 -2.61 8.39 5.48
N THR A 87 -2.44 8.60 4.18
CA THR A 87 -1.26 9.29 3.64
C THR A 87 -1.12 10.67 4.27
N LYS A 88 -2.18 11.47 4.28
CA LYS A 88 -2.17 12.82 4.86
C LYS A 88 -1.79 12.84 6.35
N ALA A 89 -2.33 11.91 7.14
CA ALA A 89 -2.07 11.86 8.59
C ALA A 89 -0.65 11.41 8.93
N PHE A 90 -0.10 10.47 8.16
CA PHE A 90 1.24 9.91 8.41
C PHE A 90 2.37 10.69 7.72
N LEU A 91 2.07 11.47 6.69
CA LEU A 91 3.07 12.22 5.93
C LEU A 91 3.97 13.13 6.79
N PRO A 92 3.48 13.85 7.82
CA PRO A 92 4.36 14.63 8.71
C PRO A 92 5.42 13.78 9.40
N LEU A 93 5.11 12.54 9.81
CA LEU A 93 6.08 11.61 10.42
C LEU A 93 7.09 11.10 9.39
N MET A 94 6.63 10.92 8.14
CA MET A 94 7.51 10.56 7.05
C MET A 94 8.50 11.68 6.73
N LEU A 95 8.07 12.95 6.72
CA LEU A 95 8.95 14.07 6.40
C LEU A 95 10.04 14.35 7.45
N LYS A 96 9.98 13.75 8.65
CA LYS A 96 11.02 13.89 9.69
C LYS A 96 12.30 13.09 9.40
N GLY A 97 12.20 11.99 8.68
CA GLY A 97 13.30 11.03 8.50
C GLY A 97 14.06 11.19 7.18
N GLY A 98 14.95 10.23 6.89
CA GLY A 98 15.69 10.11 5.62
C GLY A 98 14.85 9.58 4.45
N ASP A 99 15.27 8.49 3.81
CA ASP A 99 14.57 7.89 2.66
C ASP A 99 13.15 7.43 3.02
N LYS A 100 12.19 7.64 2.13
CA LYS A 100 10.77 7.37 2.38
C LYS A 100 10.13 6.58 1.26
N THR A 101 9.15 5.76 1.60
CA THR A 101 8.41 4.96 0.63
C THR A 101 6.94 4.86 1.00
N ILE A 102 6.06 5.28 0.09
CA ILE A 102 4.62 4.99 0.16
C ILE A 102 4.34 3.92 -0.88
N VAL A 103 3.74 2.81 -0.44
CA VAL A 103 3.28 1.72 -1.30
C VAL A 103 1.75 1.70 -1.27
N ASN A 104 1.14 1.99 -2.42
CA ASN A 104 -0.30 1.94 -2.58
C ASN A 104 -0.70 0.68 -3.36
N LEU A 105 -1.55 -0.16 -2.77
CA LEU A 105 -2.02 -1.39 -3.40
C LEU A 105 -3.12 -1.06 -4.41
N SER A 106 -2.72 -0.94 -5.68
CA SER A 106 -3.65 -0.75 -6.81
C SER A 106 -4.14 -2.10 -7.37
N SER A 107 -4.69 -2.09 -8.59
CA SER A 107 -5.13 -3.28 -9.32
C SER A 107 -5.03 -3.05 -10.82
N VAL A 108 -4.94 -4.14 -11.60
CA VAL A 108 -5.13 -4.09 -13.06
C VAL A 108 -6.46 -3.44 -13.46
N ALA A 109 -7.48 -3.52 -12.58
CA ALA A 109 -8.77 -2.85 -12.73
C ALA A 109 -8.67 -1.32 -12.87
N ALA A 110 -7.56 -0.71 -12.46
CA ALA A 110 -7.30 0.71 -12.67
C ALA A 110 -7.11 1.07 -14.16
N HIS A 111 -6.89 0.08 -15.04
CA HIS A 111 -6.45 0.30 -16.43
C HIS A 111 -7.48 -0.12 -17.48
N TYR A 112 -8.64 -0.64 -17.09
CA TYR A 112 -9.70 -1.01 -18.02
C TYR A 112 -11.09 -0.85 -17.40
N ALA A 113 -12.11 -0.74 -18.25
CA ALA A 113 -13.51 -0.80 -17.83
C ALA A 113 -14.00 -2.25 -17.90
N GLY A 114 -14.56 -2.76 -16.81
CA GLY A 114 -15.19 -4.08 -16.74
C GLY A 114 -16.67 -3.93 -16.46
N VAL A 115 -17.51 -4.75 -17.11
CA VAL A 115 -18.95 -4.76 -16.86
C VAL A 115 -19.19 -5.08 -15.37
N GLY A 116 -19.92 -4.18 -14.71
CA GLY A 116 -20.29 -4.27 -13.31
C GLY A 116 -19.20 -3.99 -12.27
N GLY A 117 -17.96 -3.72 -12.70
CA GLY A 117 -16.84 -3.42 -11.80
C GLY A 117 -16.67 -1.93 -11.45
N GLY A 118 -17.64 -1.07 -11.79
CA GLY A 118 -17.49 0.39 -11.79
C GLY A 118 -16.89 0.96 -10.51
N ALA A 119 -17.44 0.60 -9.34
CA ALA A 119 -16.99 1.09 -8.05
C ALA A 119 -15.50 0.82 -7.80
N TYR A 120 -15.10 -0.43 -7.96
CA TYR A 120 -13.73 -0.86 -7.72
C TYR A 120 -12.77 -0.27 -8.77
N HIS A 121 -13.12 -0.36 -10.06
CA HIS A 121 -12.27 0.10 -11.16
C HIS A 121 -11.99 1.60 -11.06
N VAL A 122 -13.04 2.40 -10.85
CA VAL A 122 -12.93 3.85 -10.72
C VAL A 122 -12.13 4.21 -9.47
N SER A 123 -12.36 3.54 -8.33
CA SER A 123 -11.58 3.77 -7.11
C SER A 123 -10.08 3.46 -7.26
N LYS A 124 -9.73 2.39 -7.98
CA LYS A 124 -8.34 2.01 -8.23
C LYS A 124 -7.67 2.89 -9.29
N PHE A 125 -8.42 3.38 -10.28
CA PHE A 125 -7.94 4.43 -11.19
C PHE A 125 -7.61 5.72 -10.42
N ALA A 126 -8.51 6.15 -9.53
CA ALA A 126 -8.29 7.33 -8.71
C ALA A 126 -7.07 7.17 -7.78
N LEU A 127 -6.91 6.00 -7.16
CA LEU A 127 -5.72 5.67 -6.38
C LEU A 127 -4.42 5.73 -7.21
N ALA A 128 -4.45 5.27 -8.45
CA ALA A 128 -3.30 5.36 -9.35
C ALA A 128 -2.90 6.82 -9.61
N ARG A 129 -3.88 7.69 -9.90
CA ARG A 129 -3.64 9.14 -10.10
C ARG A 129 -3.21 9.85 -8.82
N PHE A 130 -3.80 9.50 -7.68
CA PHE A 130 -3.36 10.01 -6.39
C PHE A 130 -1.89 9.71 -6.13
N THR A 131 -1.45 8.49 -6.44
CA THR A 131 -0.05 8.12 -6.25
C THR A 131 0.89 8.93 -7.14
N GLU A 132 0.48 9.24 -8.37
CA GLU A 132 1.21 10.17 -9.24
C GLU A 132 1.30 11.57 -8.65
N CYS A 133 0.20 12.11 -8.10
CA CYS A 133 0.21 13.42 -7.46
C CYS A 133 1.15 13.46 -6.23
N VAL A 134 1.12 12.43 -5.38
CA VAL A 134 2.03 12.34 -4.23
C VAL A 134 3.49 12.28 -4.69
N GLN A 135 3.77 11.53 -5.76
CA GLN A 135 5.10 11.49 -6.38
C GLN A 135 5.51 12.84 -6.96
N ASP A 136 4.61 13.57 -7.60
CA ASP A 136 4.92 14.89 -8.16
C ASP A 136 5.22 15.91 -7.05
N GLU A 137 4.44 15.88 -5.96
CA GLU A 137 4.55 16.83 -4.85
C GLU A 137 5.75 16.54 -3.93
N TYR A 138 6.03 15.26 -3.65
CA TYR A 138 7.04 14.83 -2.65
C TYR A 138 8.20 14.02 -3.24
N GLY A 139 8.14 13.63 -4.51
CA GLY A 139 9.20 12.88 -5.20
C GLY A 139 10.51 13.63 -5.35
N ALA A 140 10.44 14.96 -5.50
CA ALA A 140 11.62 15.80 -5.64
C ALA A 140 12.36 16.07 -4.31
N GLN A 141 11.77 15.73 -3.16
CA GLN A 141 12.25 16.19 -1.84
C GLN A 141 13.45 15.41 -1.23
N ARG A 142 14.13 14.51 -1.98
CA ARG A 142 15.62 14.46 -2.17
C ARG A 142 16.19 13.09 -2.62
N ARG A 143 16.99 13.08 -3.71
CA ARG A 143 18.48 12.84 -3.81
C ARG A 143 18.91 12.39 -5.23
N GLU A 144 19.83 13.15 -5.81
CA GLU A 144 20.30 13.08 -7.22
C GLU A 144 20.93 11.76 -7.67
N PHE A 145 21.49 10.94 -6.75
CA PHE A 145 22.15 9.68 -7.14
C PHE A 145 21.24 8.44 -7.05
N LEU A 146 20.02 8.57 -6.52
CA LEU A 146 19.03 7.48 -6.42
C LEU A 146 17.69 7.77 -7.12
N GLY A 147 17.54 8.92 -7.76
CA GLY A 147 16.42 9.20 -8.66
C GLY A 147 15.02 9.15 -8.03
N GLY A 148 14.86 9.51 -6.75
CA GLY A 148 13.59 9.95 -6.15
C GLY A 148 12.35 9.06 -6.39
N ARG A 149 12.48 7.72 -6.35
CA ARG A 149 11.33 6.84 -6.65
C ARG A 149 10.46 6.58 -5.42
N TRP A 150 9.28 7.20 -5.40
CA TRP A 150 8.13 6.66 -4.70
C TRP A 150 7.42 5.69 -5.65
N LEU A 151 7.43 4.41 -5.29
CA LEU A 151 6.83 3.37 -6.10
C LEU A 151 5.32 3.31 -5.84
N SER A 152 4.54 3.97 -6.68
CA SER A 152 3.31 3.30 -7.15
C SER A 152 3.80 2.03 -7.83
N CYS A 153 3.50 0.84 -7.30
CA CYS A 153 3.84 -0.42 -7.96
C CYS A 153 3.06 -0.56 -9.27
N ARG A 154 3.46 0.21 -10.29
CA ARG A 154 3.34 -0.15 -11.69
C ARG A 154 4.58 -0.98 -11.96
N TRP A 155 4.53 -2.27 -11.63
CA TRP A 155 5.54 -3.17 -12.14
C TRP A 155 5.46 -3.10 -13.66
N ASP A 156 6.53 -2.63 -14.28
CA ASP A 156 6.92 -3.05 -15.63
C ASP A 156 7.26 -4.55 -15.52
N LEU A 157 6.20 -5.35 -15.44
CA LEU A 157 6.26 -6.79 -15.21
C LEU A 157 7.14 -7.48 -16.26
N PRO A 158 7.11 -7.11 -17.56
CA PRO A 158 8.06 -7.64 -18.53
C PRO A 158 9.52 -7.39 -18.13
N ARG A 159 9.88 -6.15 -17.77
CA ARG A 159 11.25 -5.82 -17.38
C ARG A 159 11.67 -6.51 -16.08
N LEU A 160 10.75 -6.67 -15.13
CA LEU A 160 11.04 -7.38 -13.90
C LEU A 160 11.28 -8.88 -14.14
N LEU A 161 10.47 -9.51 -14.99
CA LEU A 161 10.66 -10.91 -15.37
C LEU A 161 11.98 -11.11 -16.12
N GLU A 162 12.38 -10.17 -16.98
CA GLU A 162 13.70 -10.18 -17.63
C GLU A 162 14.87 -10.11 -16.63
N MET A 163 14.63 -9.56 -15.43
CA MET A 163 15.65 -9.36 -14.41
C MET A 163 15.61 -10.42 -13.31
N GLU A 164 14.74 -11.45 -13.42
CA GLU A 164 14.55 -12.49 -12.38
C GLU A 164 15.88 -13.13 -11.96
N ASP A 165 16.66 -13.61 -12.91
CA ASP A 165 17.93 -14.29 -12.64
C ASP A 165 18.93 -13.38 -11.90
N GLU A 166 19.01 -12.11 -12.30
CA GLU A 166 19.89 -11.14 -11.66
C GLU A 166 19.41 -10.80 -10.25
N ILE A 167 18.10 -10.62 -10.08
CA ILE A 167 17.46 -10.33 -8.81
C ILE A 167 17.71 -11.45 -7.80
N VAL A 168 17.54 -12.71 -8.24
CA VAL A 168 17.77 -13.91 -7.43
C VAL A 168 19.25 -14.09 -7.12
N ALA A 169 20.12 -13.98 -8.12
CA ALA A 169 21.55 -14.20 -7.96
C ALA A 169 22.22 -13.17 -7.03
N LYS A 170 21.75 -11.92 -7.06
CA LYS A 170 22.35 -10.80 -6.31
C LYS A 170 21.53 -10.35 -5.10
N ASP A 171 20.41 -11.02 -4.79
CA ASP A 171 19.51 -10.67 -3.68
C ASP A 171 19.10 -9.18 -3.73
N LEU A 172 18.70 -8.69 -4.92
CA LEU A 172 18.48 -7.26 -5.17
C LEU A 172 17.17 -6.74 -4.58
N LEU A 173 16.15 -7.60 -4.51
CA LEU A 173 14.89 -7.28 -3.87
C LEU A 173 14.96 -7.64 -2.39
N LYS A 174 15.68 -6.84 -1.61
CA LYS A 174 15.63 -6.95 -0.14
C LYS A 174 14.30 -6.44 0.40
N PHE A 175 13.25 -7.20 0.12
CA PHE A 175 12.00 -7.28 0.87
C PHE A 175 11.62 -8.76 0.93
N LYS A 176 11.97 -9.43 2.04
CA LYS A 176 11.62 -10.85 2.25
C LYS A 176 10.15 -10.95 2.66
N CYS A 177 9.27 -11.14 1.68
CA CYS A 177 7.97 -11.78 1.88
C CYS A 177 8.11 -13.25 1.50
N THR A 178 8.37 -14.11 2.47
CA THR A 178 8.34 -15.56 2.30
C THR A 178 6.90 -16.05 2.40
N GLY A 179 6.36 -16.63 1.32
CA GLY A 179 5.31 -17.65 1.41
C GLY A 179 4.23 -17.61 0.33
N LEU A 180 4.17 -18.72 -0.40
CA LEU A 180 3.01 -19.31 -1.10
C LEU A 180 2.79 -18.93 -2.57
N TRP A 181 3.49 -19.64 -3.47
CA TRP A 181 2.88 -20.27 -4.65
C TRP A 181 3.63 -21.58 -4.97
N ASN A 182 3.22 -22.68 -4.32
CA ASN A 182 3.38 -24.01 -4.91
C ASN A 182 2.06 -24.32 -5.61
N LEU A 183 2.07 -24.32 -6.93
CA LEU A 183 1.07 -24.98 -7.76
C LEU A 183 1.84 -25.87 -8.73
N GLU A 184 2.17 -27.07 -8.27
CA GLU A 184 2.45 -28.19 -9.17
C GLU A 184 1.11 -28.74 -9.65
N ALA A 185 0.93 -28.66 -10.97
CA ALA A 185 0.22 -29.63 -11.79
C ALA A 185 1.12 -29.92 -13.00
#